data_AF-A0AA51RR07-F1
#
_entry.id   AF-A0AA51RR07-F1
#
_cell.length_a   1.000
_cell.length_b   1.000
_cell.length_c   1.000
_cell.angle_alpha   90.00
_cell.angle_beta   90.00
_cell.angle_gamma   90.00
#
_symmetry.space_group_name_H-M   'P 1'
#
loop_
_entity.id
_entity.type
_entity.pdbx_description
1 polymer ?
#
loop_
_entity_poly.entity_id
_entity_poly.type
_entity_poly.pdbx_seq_one_letter_code
_entity_poly.pdbx_strand_id
1 'polypeptide(L)'
;MQQVNLYLDEFKPRKESLTFEQFIIASVSLLLLYSALGWMMASDTQLLKDQVRQERAMLEPMKAQLKEIESLMASRPDQARIDQQISQLEYDIQNKTMALQTFQSSDISASDGFSRLFVDLAKNNQREIWLTHISIEKDTLTLSGQTIKPELISDWITVMAKHATLNREYQSVEIKQNEINQRVYDFQLSGGVIVHHE
;
A
#
# COMPACT_ATOMS: atom_id res chain seq x y z
N MET A 1 -72.17 20.13 -115.23
CA MET A 1 -70.81 19.65 -114.90
C MET A 1 -70.71 19.54 -113.40
N GLN A 2 -70.75 18.33 -112.82
CA GLN A 2 -70.68 18.13 -111.37
C GLN A 2 -69.54 17.15 -111.11
N GLN A 3 -68.44 17.66 -110.55
CA GLN A 3 -67.29 16.84 -110.17
C GLN A 3 -67.59 16.19 -108.82
N VAL A 4 -67.71 14.87 -108.83
CA VAL A 4 -67.78 14.07 -107.60
C VAL A 4 -66.36 13.96 -107.06
N ASN A 5 -66.12 14.49 -105.87
CA ASN A 5 -64.86 14.34 -105.16
C ASN A 5 -64.82 12.93 -104.54
N LEU A 6 -64.10 12.01 -105.19
CA LEU A 6 -63.91 10.62 -104.75
C LEU A 6 -62.74 10.44 -103.77
N TYR A 7 -62.14 11.54 -103.32
CA TYR A 7 -61.05 11.48 -102.34
C TYR A 7 -61.63 11.34 -100.93
N LEU A 8 -62.08 10.13 -100.60
CA LEU A 8 -62.50 9.78 -99.24
C LEU A 8 -61.27 9.77 -98.32
N ASP A 9 -61.44 10.32 -97.11
CA ASP A 9 -60.42 10.38 -96.04
C ASP A 9 -59.85 9.00 -95.65
N GLU A 10 -60.53 7.93 -96.05
CA GLU A 10 -60.18 6.52 -95.81
C GLU A 10 -58.95 6.06 -96.61
N PHE A 11 -58.56 6.77 -97.67
CA PHE A 11 -57.38 6.45 -98.50
C PHE A 11 -56.10 7.16 -98.07
N LYS A 12 -56.08 7.81 -96.90
CA LYS A 12 -54.84 8.38 -96.35
C LYS A 12 -53.91 7.23 -95.89
N PRO A 13 -52.65 7.15 -96.39
CA PRO A 13 -51.71 6.14 -95.92
C PRO A 13 -51.50 6.34 -94.42
N ARG A 14 -51.87 5.33 -93.62
CA ARG A 14 -51.58 5.29 -92.18
C ARG A 14 -50.05 5.30 -92.04
N LYS A 15 -49.51 6.48 -91.71
CA LYS A 15 -48.16 6.57 -91.17
C LYS A 15 -48.21 5.87 -89.82
N GLU A 16 -47.71 4.63 -89.75
CA GLU A 16 -47.40 4.00 -88.48
C GLU A 16 -46.46 4.94 -87.74
N SER A 17 -46.97 5.62 -86.72
CA SER A 17 -46.24 6.69 -86.03
C SER A 17 -45.12 6.18 -85.14
N LEU A 18 -44.88 4.86 -85.10
CA LEU A 18 -43.72 4.22 -84.49
C LEU A 18 -43.40 2.91 -85.22
N THR A 19 -42.33 2.90 -86.02
CA THR A 19 -41.78 1.65 -86.58
C THR A 19 -41.19 0.82 -85.43
N PHE A 20 -41.35 -0.51 -85.42
CA PHE A 20 -40.83 -1.40 -84.36
C PHE A 20 -39.33 -1.18 -84.06
N GLU A 21 -38.53 -0.82 -85.06
CA GLU A 21 -37.13 -0.44 -84.90
C GLU A 21 -36.92 0.80 -84.02
N GLN A 22 -37.78 1.81 -84.14
CA GLN A 22 -37.72 3.03 -83.32
C GLN A 22 -38.02 2.71 -81.85
N PHE A 23 -38.94 1.77 -81.60
CA PHE A 23 -39.25 1.31 -80.25
C PHE A 23 -38.05 0.57 -79.62
N ILE A 24 -37.36 -0.28 -80.38
CA ILE A 24 -36.15 -0.97 -79.91
C ILE A 24 -35.04 0.04 -79.59
N ILE A 25 -34.77 0.99 -80.50
CA ILE A 25 -33.73 2.01 -80.31
C ILE A 25 -34.04 2.88 -79.08
N ALA A 26 -35.30 3.30 -78.91
CA ALA A 26 -35.74 4.06 -77.75
C ALA A 26 -35.56 3.25 -76.45
N SER A 27 -35.94 1.98 -76.45
CA SER A 27 -35.82 1.10 -75.29
C SER A 27 -34.36 0.85 -74.89
N VAL A 28 -33.48 0.60 -75.87
CA VAL A 28 -32.04 0.39 -75.62
C VAL A 28 -31.40 1.69 -75.13
N SER A 29 -31.74 2.83 -75.73
CA SER A 29 -31.25 4.14 -75.31
C SER A 29 -31.67 4.46 -73.88
N LEU A 30 -32.91 4.13 -73.52
CA LEU A 30 -33.43 4.31 -72.16
C LEU A 30 -32.69 3.41 -71.16
N LEU A 31 -32.46 2.13 -71.49
CA LEU A 31 -31.70 1.20 -70.64
C LEU A 31 -30.25 1.66 -70.43
N LEU A 32 -29.59 2.17 -71.47
CA LEU A 32 -28.24 2.72 -71.37
C LEU A 32 -28.21 3.97 -70.48
N LEU A 33 -29.20 4.86 -70.62
CA LEU A 33 -29.37 6.01 -69.74
C LEU A 33 -29.54 5.59 -68.28
N TYR A 34 -30.43 4.63 -67.99
CA TYR A 34 -30.62 4.11 -66.63
C TYR A 34 -29.36 3.45 -66.07
N SER A 35 -28.62 2.68 -66.86
CA SER A 35 -27.35 2.09 -66.42
C SER A 35 -26.30 3.15 -66.13
N ALA A 36 -26.16 4.17 -66.99
CA ALA A 36 -25.21 5.26 -66.80
C ALA A 36 -25.51 6.06 -65.53
N LEU A 37 -26.79 6.40 -65.30
CA LEU A 37 -27.24 7.10 -64.08
C LEU A 37 -27.03 6.24 -62.83
N GLY A 38 -27.34 4.94 -62.91
CA GLY A 38 -27.12 4.00 -61.81
C GLY A 38 -25.64 3.86 -61.45
N TRP A 39 -24.76 3.84 -62.45
CA TRP A 39 -23.31 3.76 -62.22
C TRP A 39 -22.75 5.03 -61.58
N MET A 40 -23.19 6.21 -62.04
CA MET A 40 -22.80 7.50 -61.45
C MET A 40 -23.24 7.63 -59.98
N MET A 41 -24.46 7.21 -59.65
CA MET A 41 -24.95 7.18 -58.27
C MET A 41 -24.18 6.16 -57.41
N ALA A 42 -23.85 4.99 -57.97
CA ALA A 42 -23.08 3.97 -57.26
C ALA A 42 -21.68 4.48 -56.89
N SER A 43 -20.99 5.21 -57.77
CA SER A 43 -19.67 5.77 -57.49
C SER A 43 -19.69 6.80 -56.35
N ASP A 44 -20.68 7.69 -56.32
CA ASP A 44 -20.80 8.70 -55.24
C ASP A 44 -21.06 8.04 -53.88
N THR A 45 -21.88 6.98 -53.87
CA THR A 45 -22.16 6.25 -52.62
C THR A 45 -20.95 5.46 -52.10
N GLN A 46 -20.06 4.99 -52.98
CA GLN A 46 -18.84 4.29 -52.56
C GLN A 46 -17.85 5.26 -51.93
N LEU A 47 -17.62 6.42 -52.55
CA LEU A 47 -16.74 7.45 -52.00
C LEU A 47 -17.22 7.93 -50.62
N LEU A 48 -18.53 8.18 -50.48
CA LEU A 48 -19.11 8.60 -49.21
C LEU A 48 -19.01 7.52 -48.12
N LYS A 49 -19.20 6.24 -48.49
CA LYS A 49 -19.01 5.11 -47.57
C LYS A 49 -17.57 4.97 -47.11
N ASP A 50 -16.60 5.20 -47.99
CA ASP A 50 -15.18 5.14 -47.64
C ASP A 50 -14.77 6.30 -46.73
N GLN A 51 -15.28 7.51 -46.96
CA GLN A 51 -15.08 8.65 -46.05
C GLN A 51 -15.64 8.36 -44.65
N VAL A 52 -16.89 7.87 -44.57
CA VAL A 52 -17.50 7.49 -43.28
C VAL A 52 -16.74 6.36 -42.60
N ARG A 53 -16.20 5.40 -43.37
CA ARG A 53 -15.37 4.32 -42.83
C ARG A 53 -14.06 4.86 -42.27
N GLN A 54 -13.41 5.79 -42.95
CA GLN A 54 -12.18 6.43 -42.47
C GLN A 54 -12.44 7.24 -41.20
N GLU A 55 -13.49 8.05 -41.17
CA GLU A 55 -13.84 8.82 -39.96
C GLU A 55 -14.15 7.91 -38.77
N ARG A 56 -14.90 6.82 -39.00
CA ARG A 56 -15.15 5.82 -37.95
C ARG A 56 -13.85 5.15 -37.49
N ALA A 57 -12.95 4.81 -38.41
CA ALA A 57 -11.66 4.23 -38.07
C ALA A 57 -10.78 5.17 -37.25
N MET A 58 -10.94 6.49 -37.38
CA MET A 58 -10.27 7.49 -36.54
C MET A 58 -10.97 7.70 -35.18
N LEU A 59 -12.29 7.57 -35.11
CA LEU A 59 -13.08 7.78 -33.89
C LEU A 59 -12.99 6.60 -32.90
N GLU A 60 -12.97 5.37 -33.39
CA GLU A 60 -12.88 4.18 -32.54
C GLU A 60 -11.65 4.16 -31.60
N PRO A 61 -10.41 4.43 -32.07
CA PRO A 61 -9.26 4.47 -31.16
C PRO A 61 -9.34 5.63 -30.16
N MET A 62 -9.93 6.78 -30.54
CA MET A 62 -10.14 7.90 -29.60
C MET A 62 -11.12 7.54 -28.48
N LYS A 63 -12.20 6.83 -28.80
CA LYS A 63 -13.15 6.33 -27.79
C LYS A 63 -12.51 5.27 -26.87
N ALA A 64 -11.67 4.40 -27.43
CA ALA A 64 -10.93 3.42 -26.65
C ALA A 64 -9.98 4.10 -25.66
N GLN A 65 -9.23 5.12 -26.11
CA GLN A 65 -8.36 5.93 -25.25
C GLN A 65 -9.15 6.68 -24.17
N LEU A 66 -10.30 7.26 -24.51
CA LEU A 66 -11.16 7.95 -23.53
C LEU A 66 -11.62 6.98 -22.44
N LYS A 67 -12.08 5.79 -22.84
CA LYS A 67 -12.52 4.74 -21.90
C LYS A 67 -11.37 4.24 -21.01
N GLU A 68 -10.16 4.13 -21.56
CA GLU A 68 -8.97 3.79 -20.81
C GLU A 68 -8.65 4.87 -19.76
N ILE A 69 -8.64 6.14 -20.15
CA ILE A 69 -8.44 7.28 -19.25
C ILE A 69 -9.51 7.34 -18.17
N GLU A 70 -10.78 7.17 -18.52
CA GLU A 70 -11.90 7.11 -17.56
C GLU A 70 -11.72 5.95 -16.56
N SER A 71 -11.28 4.78 -17.03
CA SER A 71 -11.02 3.63 -16.15
C SER A 71 -9.84 3.88 -15.19
N LEU A 72 -8.79 4.56 -15.66
CA LEU A 72 -7.65 4.96 -14.85
C LEU A 72 -8.03 6.02 -13.82
N MET A 73 -8.94 6.94 -14.16
CA MET A 73 -9.48 7.94 -13.23
C MET A 73 -10.42 7.32 -12.20
N ALA A 74 -11.31 6.39 -12.60
CA ALA A 74 -12.18 5.66 -11.69
C ALA A 74 -11.40 4.78 -10.69
N SER A 75 -10.21 4.35 -11.08
CA SER A 75 -9.29 3.57 -10.24
C SER A 75 -8.44 4.44 -9.31
N ARG A 76 -8.48 5.77 -9.43
CA ARG A 76 -7.83 6.65 -8.44
C ARG A 76 -8.63 6.56 -7.14
N PRO A 77 -8.03 6.11 -6.03
CA PRO A 77 -8.70 6.19 -4.75
C PRO A 77 -8.94 7.67 -4.45
N ASP A 78 -10.16 7.99 -4.03
CA ASP A 78 -10.58 9.33 -3.68
C ASP A 78 -9.51 9.98 -2.79
N GLN A 79 -8.86 11.04 -3.29
CA GLN A 79 -7.72 11.67 -2.60
C GLN A 79 -8.13 12.09 -1.18
N ALA A 80 -9.38 12.55 -1.03
CA ALA A 80 -9.95 12.88 0.27
C ALA A 80 -9.97 11.69 1.24
N ARG A 81 -10.21 10.46 0.76
CA ARG A 81 -10.20 9.24 1.58
C ARG A 81 -8.78 8.84 1.98
N ILE A 82 -7.81 9.01 1.08
CA ILE A 82 -6.39 8.75 1.39
C ILE A 82 -5.90 9.77 2.43
N ASP A 83 -6.20 11.04 2.23
CA ASP A 83 -5.82 12.12 3.16
C ASP A 83 -6.45 11.90 4.54
N GLN A 84 -7.72 11.49 4.60
CA GLN A 84 -8.36 11.11 5.87
C GLN A 84 -7.68 9.92 6.56
N GLN A 85 -7.27 8.91 5.81
CA GLN A 85 -6.54 7.77 6.36
C GLN A 85 -5.16 8.18 6.89
N ILE A 86 -4.46 9.07 6.17
CA ILE A 86 -3.18 9.62 6.60
C ILE A 86 -3.36 10.40 7.91
N SER A 87 -4.32 11.33 7.99
CA SER A 87 -4.58 12.10 9.21
C SER A 87 -4.97 11.22 10.40
N GLN A 88 -5.76 10.16 10.20
CA GLN A 88 -6.08 9.21 11.26
C GLN A 88 -4.84 8.45 11.74
N LEU A 89 -3.98 8.03 10.81
CA LEU A 89 -2.76 7.29 11.14
C LEU A 89 -1.74 8.18 11.87
N GLU A 90 -1.59 9.43 11.44
CA GLU A 90 -0.75 10.43 12.12
C GLU A 90 -1.22 10.68 13.55
N TYR A 91 -2.55 10.78 13.76
CA TYR A 91 -3.12 10.94 15.09
C TYR A 91 -2.85 9.73 16.00
N ASP A 92 -2.99 8.49 15.48
CA ASP A 92 -2.68 7.28 16.25
C ASP A 92 -1.18 7.19 16.60
N ILE A 93 -0.30 7.54 15.66
CA ILE A 93 1.16 7.61 15.91
C ILE A 93 1.46 8.64 16.99
N GLN A 94 0.86 9.83 16.93
CA GLN A 94 1.07 10.89 17.91
C GLN A 94 0.65 10.42 19.31
N ASN A 95 -0.54 9.82 19.44
CA ASN A 95 -1.03 9.32 20.72
C ASN A 95 -0.14 8.22 21.31
N LYS A 96 0.27 7.25 20.50
CA LYS A 96 1.20 6.19 20.95
C LYS A 96 2.54 6.77 21.38
N THR A 97 3.05 7.77 20.65
CA THR A 97 4.31 8.43 20.98
C THR A 97 4.21 9.21 22.29
N MET A 98 3.11 9.94 22.52
CA MET A 98 2.86 10.64 23.78
C MET A 98 2.73 9.67 24.96
N ALA A 99 2.04 8.54 24.77
CA ALA A 99 1.96 7.48 25.77
C ALA A 99 3.36 6.93 26.10
N LEU A 100 4.16 6.61 25.07
CA LEU A 100 5.54 6.15 25.24
C LEU A 100 6.42 7.19 25.95
N GLN A 101 6.30 8.48 25.63
CA GLN A 101 7.04 9.54 26.30
C GLN A 101 6.64 9.68 27.77
N THR A 102 5.34 9.52 28.08
CA THR A 102 4.84 9.53 29.47
C THR A 102 5.38 8.33 30.26
N PHE A 103 5.52 7.18 29.60
CA PHE A 103 6.15 6.00 30.20
C PHE A 103 7.67 6.15 30.35
N GLN A 104 8.36 6.77 29.38
CA GLN A 104 9.81 7.03 29.47
C GLN A 104 10.17 8.05 30.56
N SER A 105 9.32 9.07 30.77
CA SER A 105 9.48 10.02 31.87
C SER A 105 9.15 9.41 33.24
N SER A 106 8.44 8.27 33.26
CA SER A 106 8.09 7.50 34.45
C SER A 106 8.97 6.25 34.58
N ASP A 107 10.26 6.42 34.87
CA ASP A 107 11.20 5.37 35.35
C ASP A 107 11.30 4.04 34.56
N ILE A 108 10.81 3.95 33.31
CA ILE A 108 10.92 2.71 32.49
C ILE A 108 12.28 2.59 31.79
N SER A 109 13.12 3.63 31.79
CA SER A 109 14.51 3.58 31.30
C SER A 109 15.38 2.53 31.97
N ALA A 110 14.95 2.00 33.13
CA ALA A 110 15.67 0.95 33.81
C ALA A 110 15.22 -0.48 33.41
N SER A 111 14.12 -0.64 32.67
CA SER A 111 13.58 -1.97 32.27
C SER A 111 14.52 -2.79 31.36
N ASP A 112 15.26 -2.14 30.45
CA ASP A 112 16.28 -2.80 29.62
C ASP A 112 17.54 -3.18 30.43
N GLY A 113 17.82 -2.46 31.52
CA GLY A 113 18.96 -2.71 32.39
C GLY A 113 18.71 -3.82 33.43
N PHE A 114 17.51 -3.86 34.02
CA PHE A 114 17.17 -4.81 35.09
C PHE A 114 17.23 -6.27 34.63
N SER A 115 16.68 -6.56 33.45
CA SER A 115 16.64 -7.93 32.92
C SER A 115 18.06 -8.50 32.75
N ARG A 116 19.02 -7.68 32.28
CA ARG A 116 20.42 -8.09 32.15
C ARG A 116 21.09 -8.27 33.51
N LEU A 117 20.84 -7.35 34.45
CA LEU A 117 21.34 -7.44 35.83
C LEU A 117 20.92 -8.76 36.50
N PHE A 118 19.63 -9.13 36.43
CA PHE A 118 19.14 -10.37 37.03
C PHE A 118 19.71 -11.62 36.36
N VAL A 119 19.90 -11.59 35.04
CA VAL A 119 20.56 -12.68 34.31
C VAL A 119 22.01 -12.86 34.77
N ASP A 120 22.75 -11.78 34.95
CA ASP A 120 24.15 -11.84 35.38
C ASP A 120 24.28 -12.26 36.85
N LEU A 121 23.32 -11.88 37.70
CA LEU A 121 23.19 -12.40 39.08
C LEU A 121 22.95 -13.91 39.08
N ALA A 122 22.04 -14.41 38.23
CA ALA A 122 21.69 -15.82 38.16
C ALA A 122 22.84 -16.71 37.64
N LYS A 123 23.68 -16.17 36.73
CA LYS A 123 24.85 -16.90 36.20
C LYS A 123 25.94 -17.13 37.24
N ASN A 124 26.10 -16.21 38.20
CA ASN A 124 27.16 -16.29 39.22
C ASN A 124 26.65 -16.86 40.55
N ASN A 125 25.92 -17.97 40.49
CA ASN A 125 25.43 -18.65 41.69
C ASN A 125 26.60 -19.32 42.44
N GLN A 126 26.98 -18.78 43.60
CA GLN A 126 27.93 -19.41 44.52
C GLN A 126 27.19 -20.25 45.56
N ARG A 127 27.58 -21.52 45.73
CA ARG A 127 26.88 -22.49 46.61
C ARG A 127 26.78 -22.07 48.09
N GLU A 128 27.61 -21.14 48.55
CA GLU A 128 27.69 -20.73 49.95
C GLU A 128 27.11 -19.32 50.20
N ILE A 129 26.53 -18.68 49.18
CA ILE A 129 25.93 -17.33 49.25
C ILE A 129 24.56 -17.37 48.57
N TRP A 130 23.54 -16.87 49.25
CA TRP A 130 22.19 -16.75 48.69
C TRP A 130 21.62 -15.35 48.93
N LEU A 131 21.02 -14.79 47.88
CA LEU A 131 20.36 -13.50 47.94
C LEU A 131 18.92 -13.67 48.40
N THR A 132 18.49 -12.84 49.35
CA THR A 132 17.13 -12.82 49.90
C THR A 132 16.38 -11.55 49.53
N HIS A 133 17.10 -10.45 49.34
CA HIS A 133 16.52 -9.17 48.95
C HIS A 133 17.40 -8.46 47.94
N ILE A 134 16.78 -7.98 46.86
CA ILE A 134 17.43 -7.20 45.81
C ILE A 134 16.56 -5.95 45.64
N SER A 135 17.12 -4.78 45.93
CA SER A 135 16.44 -3.50 45.74
C SER A 135 17.25 -2.61 44.81
N ILE A 136 16.56 -1.93 43.90
CA ILE A 136 17.16 -0.99 42.97
C ILE A 136 16.38 0.30 43.04
N GLU A 137 17.04 1.36 43.49
CA GLU A 137 16.45 2.69 43.58
C GLU A 137 17.23 3.64 42.68
N LYS A 138 16.62 4.00 41.53
CA LYS A 138 17.24 4.81 40.48
C LYS A 138 18.52 4.17 39.92
N ASP A 139 19.66 4.42 40.56
CA ASP A 139 20.97 3.86 40.20
C ASP A 139 21.75 3.29 41.39
N THR A 140 21.13 3.18 42.57
CA THR A 140 21.73 2.48 43.72
C THR A 140 21.20 1.06 43.79
N LEU A 141 22.14 0.10 43.76
CA LEU A 141 21.85 -1.32 43.96
C LEU A 141 22.11 -1.69 45.43
N THR A 142 21.10 -2.25 46.07
CA THR A 142 21.21 -2.83 47.42
C THR A 142 20.97 -4.33 47.33
N LEU A 143 21.92 -5.11 47.83
CA LEU A 143 21.86 -6.58 47.85
C LEU A 143 21.92 -7.06 49.29
N SER A 144 20.93 -7.85 49.70
CA SER A 144 20.94 -8.53 50.99
C SER A 144 20.78 -10.02 50.79
N GLY A 145 21.45 -10.79 51.64
CA GLY A 145 21.48 -12.23 51.54
C GLY A 145 22.02 -12.85 52.82
N GLN A 146 22.30 -14.14 52.74
CA GLN A 146 22.97 -14.85 53.82
C GLN A 146 24.07 -15.75 53.28
N THR A 147 25.04 -16.04 54.12
CA THR A 147 26.22 -16.85 53.80
C THR A 147 26.62 -17.74 54.97
N ILE A 148 27.21 -18.90 54.68
CA ILE A 148 27.81 -19.78 55.70
C ILE A 148 29.22 -19.29 56.08
N LYS A 149 29.90 -18.61 55.14
CA LYS A 149 31.29 -18.15 55.30
C LYS A 149 31.37 -16.66 54.96
N PRO A 150 31.49 -15.78 55.96
CA PRO A 150 31.54 -14.33 55.73
C PRO A 150 32.79 -13.92 54.92
N GLU A 151 33.87 -14.70 54.99
CA GLU A 151 35.11 -14.47 54.23
C GLU A 151 34.90 -14.50 52.71
N LEU A 152 33.88 -15.23 52.22
CA LEU A 152 33.60 -15.35 50.79
C LEU A 152 32.90 -14.13 50.19
N ILE A 153 32.40 -13.20 51.00
CA ILE A 153 31.68 -12.02 50.52
C ILE A 153 32.59 -11.16 49.65
N SER A 154 33.83 -10.91 50.08
CA SER A 154 34.81 -10.11 49.32
C SER A 154 35.17 -10.74 47.98
N ASP A 155 35.36 -12.06 47.94
CA ASP A 155 35.64 -12.81 46.72
C ASP A 155 34.43 -12.77 45.77
N TRP A 156 33.22 -12.89 46.30
CA TRP A 156 31.98 -12.84 45.53
C TRP A 156 31.75 -11.48 44.88
N ILE A 157 31.96 -10.38 45.63
CA ILE A 157 31.89 -9.01 45.09
C ILE A 157 32.89 -8.86 43.92
N THR A 158 34.11 -9.36 44.09
CA THR A 158 35.17 -9.29 43.05
C THR A 158 34.80 -10.10 41.79
N VAL A 159 34.17 -11.27 41.96
CA VAL A 159 33.71 -12.10 40.84
C VAL A 159 32.54 -11.43 40.11
N MET A 160 31.61 -10.82 40.85
CA MET A 160 30.49 -10.11 40.26
C MET A 160 30.91 -8.84 39.51
N ALA A 161 31.90 -8.12 40.01
CA ALA A 161 32.43 -6.92 39.36
C ALA A 161 33.02 -7.18 37.96
N LYS A 162 33.31 -8.45 37.60
CA LYS A 162 33.74 -8.81 36.23
C LYS A 162 32.62 -8.67 35.19
N HIS A 163 31.36 -8.58 35.61
CA HIS A 163 30.22 -8.38 34.72
C HIS A 163 29.87 -6.90 34.66
N ALA A 164 29.78 -6.33 33.46
CA ALA A 164 29.62 -4.89 33.26
C ALA A 164 28.38 -4.29 33.97
N THR A 165 27.32 -5.07 34.13
CA THR A 165 26.07 -4.67 34.81
C THR A 165 26.18 -4.66 36.35
N LEU A 166 27.14 -5.42 36.90
CA LEU A 166 27.36 -5.66 38.33
C LEU A 166 28.67 -5.03 38.84
N ASN A 167 29.43 -4.36 37.98
CA ASN A 167 30.60 -3.57 38.36
C ASN A 167 30.16 -2.29 39.09
N ARG A 168 29.89 -2.44 40.38
CA ARG A 168 29.38 -1.39 41.25
C ARG A 168 30.23 -1.30 42.52
N GLU A 169 30.49 -0.08 42.97
CA GLU A 169 31.18 0.17 44.22
C GLU A 169 30.14 0.32 45.34
N TYR A 170 30.25 -0.54 46.36
CA TYR A 170 29.35 -0.53 47.52
C TYR A 170 29.95 0.30 48.65
N GLN A 171 29.18 1.22 49.20
CA GLN A 171 29.64 2.16 50.23
C GLN A 171 29.75 1.52 51.61
N SER A 172 28.89 0.54 51.90
CA SER A 172 28.91 -0.16 53.18
C SER A 172 28.55 -1.64 53.04
N VAL A 173 29.19 -2.44 53.89
CA VAL A 173 28.96 -3.87 54.05
C VAL A 173 28.64 -4.13 55.51
N GLU A 174 27.40 -4.51 55.81
CA GLU A 174 27.01 -4.98 57.13
C GLU A 174 26.95 -6.50 57.14
N ILE A 175 27.58 -7.13 58.14
CA ILE A 175 27.52 -8.58 58.37
C ILE A 175 27.06 -8.78 59.81
N LYS A 176 25.95 -9.49 59.99
CA LYS A 176 25.39 -9.82 61.31
C LYS A 176 25.18 -11.33 61.40
N GLN A 177 25.43 -11.90 62.56
CA GLN A 177 25.09 -13.30 62.79
C GLN A 177 23.57 -13.45 62.82
N ASN A 178 23.04 -14.43 62.08
CA ASN A 178 21.61 -14.60 61.96
C ASN A 178 20.99 -15.00 63.31
N GLU A 179 19.91 -14.33 63.71
CA GLU A 179 19.26 -14.53 65.01
C GLU A 179 18.59 -15.90 65.14
N ILE A 180 18.18 -16.51 64.03
CA ILE A 180 17.46 -17.78 63.98
C ILE A 180 18.45 -18.95 63.84
N ASN A 181 19.49 -18.79 63.02
CA ASN A 181 20.46 -19.83 62.72
C ASN A 181 21.89 -19.33 62.87
N GLN A 182 22.50 -19.59 64.02
CA GLN A 182 23.85 -19.13 64.38
C GLN A 182 24.98 -19.62 63.45
N ARG A 183 24.70 -20.55 62.54
CA ARG A 183 25.64 -21.06 61.52
C ARG A 183 25.62 -20.26 60.22
N VAL A 184 24.77 -19.23 60.14
CA VAL A 184 24.57 -18.39 58.97
C VAL A 184 24.78 -16.93 59.37
N TYR A 185 25.37 -16.15 58.47
CA TYR A 185 25.55 -14.72 58.60
C TYR A 185 24.68 -14.01 57.58
N ASP A 186 23.89 -13.06 58.04
CA ASP A 186 23.16 -12.14 57.17
C ASP A 186 24.13 -11.05 56.72
N PHE A 187 24.12 -10.74 55.43
CA PHE A 187 24.90 -9.66 54.86
C PHE A 187 24.01 -8.68 54.10
N GLN A 188 24.41 -7.41 54.13
CA GLN A 188 23.79 -6.36 53.34
C GLN A 188 24.86 -5.46 52.74
N LEU A 189 24.79 -5.30 51.42
CA LEU A 189 25.61 -4.40 50.63
C LEU A 189 24.75 -3.23 50.20
N SER A 190 25.09 -2.02 50.63
CA SER A 190 24.32 -0.82 50.35
C SER A 190 25.10 0.17 49.50
N GLY A 191 24.38 0.91 48.65
CA GLY A 191 24.94 2.03 47.88
C GLY A 191 25.76 1.61 46.66
N GLY A 192 25.44 0.50 46.00
CA GLY A 192 26.13 0.05 44.79
C GLY A 192 25.89 0.97 43.59
N VAL A 193 26.82 1.86 43.27
CA VAL A 193 26.78 2.79 42.12
C VAL A 193 27.67 2.28 40.99
N ILE A 194 27.28 2.45 39.71
CA ILE A 194 28.09 2.01 38.57
C ILE A 194 29.43 2.75 38.55
N VAL A 195 30.52 1.98 38.51
CA VAL A 195 31.86 2.55 38.29
C VAL A 195 32.06 2.70 36.79
N HIS A 196 31.88 3.92 36.27
CA HIS A 196 32.37 4.27 34.93
C HIS A 196 33.88 4.47 35.02
N HIS A 197 34.66 3.56 34.42
CA HIS A 197 36.05 3.86 34.11
C HIS A 197 36.05 4.93 33.00
N GLU A 198 36.60 6.10 33.32
CA GLU A 198 37.09 7.06 32.31
C GLU A 198 38.28 6.50 31.52
#